data_AF-A0A5A9EMI3-F1
#
_entry.id   AF-A0A5A9EMI3-F1
#
_cell.length_a   1.000
_cell.length_b   1.000
_cell.length_c   1.000
_cell.angle_alpha   90.00
_cell.angle_beta   90.00
_cell.angle_gamma   90.00
#
_symmetry.space_group_name_H-M   'P 1'
#
loop_
_entity.id
_entity.type
_entity.pdbx_description
1 polymer ?
#
loop_
_entity_poly.entity_id
_entity_poly.type
_entity_poly.pdbx_seq_one_letter_code
_entity_poly.pdbx_strand_id
1 'polypeptide(L)'
;MAILTISGRTAMAQALANQPLHFAWGIGKQSWDTTPEPETIGLSALELEIGRRTVDDVGFCVADPAGEIIVPKGRFRRVSTPTNNLLIRVSFSFDDAIAVIREVGVFVGTVLKPDLPPGQRYFLPSDIASPGTLLAIERTTQMHLGGALRPSFEFVQTI
;
A
#
# COMPACT_ATOMS: atom_id res chain seq x y z
N MET A 1 -2.31 23.14 -24.65
CA MET A 1 -2.67 21.89 -23.97
C MET A 1 -2.47 22.08 -22.48
N ALA A 2 -3.44 21.69 -21.64
CA ALA A 2 -3.30 21.79 -20.19
C ALA A 2 -2.43 20.63 -19.66
N ILE A 3 -1.65 20.87 -18.60
CA ILE A 3 -0.85 19.85 -17.90
C ILE A 3 -1.23 19.81 -16.42
N LEU A 4 -1.04 18.66 -15.77
CA LEU A 4 -1.18 18.57 -14.31
C LEU A 4 0.01 19.28 -13.64
N THR A 5 -0.27 20.28 -12.81
CA THR A 5 0.77 21.04 -12.10
C THR A 5 1.23 20.30 -10.84
N ILE A 6 2.37 20.71 -10.28
CA ILE A 6 2.85 20.20 -8.99
C ILE A 6 1.85 20.52 -7.87
N SER A 7 1.20 21.69 -7.90
CA SER A 7 0.14 22.03 -6.95
C SER A 7 -1.08 21.13 -7.10
N GLY A 8 -1.45 20.74 -8.32
CA GLY A 8 -2.51 19.76 -8.59
C GLY A 8 -2.18 18.38 -8.01
N ARG A 9 -0.96 17.88 -8.24
CA ARG A 9 -0.48 16.61 -7.66
C ARG A 9 -0.43 16.66 -6.13
N THR A 10 -0.02 17.80 -5.57
CA THR A 10 -0.01 18.02 -4.10
C THR A 10 -1.43 17.97 -3.53
N ALA A 11 -2.41 18.60 -4.20
CA ALA A 11 -3.80 18.53 -3.79
C ALA A 11 -4.36 17.09 -3.86
N MET A 12 -3.99 16.32 -4.89
CA MET A 12 -4.36 14.90 -4.99
C MET A 12 -3.73 14.06 -3.87
N ALA A 13 -2.44 14.22 -3.59
CA ALA A 13 -1.78 13.54 -2.47
C ALA A 13 -2.45 13.88 -1.12
N GLN A 14 -2.82 15.14 -0.92
CA GLN A 14 -3.56 15.56 0.27
C GLN A 14 -4.95 14.93 0.35
N ALA A 15 -5.66 14.82 -0.77
CA ALA A 15 -6.96 14.13 -0.80
C ALA A 15 -6.83 12.64 -0.45
N LEU A 16 -5.81 11.97 -1.00
CA LEU A 16 -5.52 10.55 -0.72
C LEU A 16 -5.16 10.32 0.76
N ALA A 17 -4.38 11.21 1.37
CA ALA A 17 -3.97 11.11 2.77
C ALA A 17 -5.16 11.16 3.76
N ASN A 18 -6.30 11.74 3.33
CA ASN A 18 -7.51 11.87 4.15
C ASN A 18 -8.52 10.73 3.92
N GLN A 19 -8.18 9.73 3.10
CA GLN A 19 -9.01 8.57 2.82
C GLN A 19 -8.55 7.35 3.65
N PRO A 20 -9.44 6.38 3.91
CA PRO A 20 -9.03 5.08 4.43
C PRO A 20 -7.98 4.43 3.52
N LEU A 21 -6.82 4.10 4.07
CA LEU A 21 -5.71 3.48 3.36
C LEU A 21 -5.44 2.08 3.93
N HIS A 22 -5.42 1.09 3.04
CA HIS A 22 -5.15 -0.30 3.40
C HIS A 22 -4.01 -0.85 2.54
N PHE A 23 -3.14 -1.63 3.16
CA PHE A 23 -2.12 -2.40 2.49
C PHE A 23 -2.58 -3.86 2.35
N ALA A 24 -2.53 -4.40 1.15
CA ALA A 24 -3.14 -5.67 0.79
C ALA A 24 -2.10 -6.68 0.31
N TRP A 25 -2.43 -7.96 0.50
CA TRP A 25 -1.66 -9.11 0.05
C TRP A 25 -2.35 -9.84 -1.09
N GLY A 26 -1.61 -10.19 -2.14
CA GLY A 26 -2.06 -11.08 -3.20
C GLY A 26 -1.18 -12.32 -3.26
N ILE A 27 -1.79 -13.49 -3.43
CA ILE A 27 -1.05 -14.74 -3.67
C ILE A 27 -0.25 -14.65 -4.97
N GLY A 28 -0.77 -13.90 -5.95
CA GLY A 28 -0.20 -13.83 -7.28
C GLY A 28 -0.31 -15.15 -8.02
N LYS A 29 0.49 -15.31 -9.08
CA LYS A 29 0.58 -16.55 -9.86
C LYS A 29 1.91 -17.23 -9.62
N GLN A 30 1.90 -18.54 -9.37
CA GLN A 30 3.12 -19.33 -9.17
C GLN A 30 4.07 -19.27 -10.37
N SER A 31 3.56 -19.06 -11.59
CA SER A 31 4.37 -18.89 -12.80
C SER A 31 5.31 -17.68 -12.74
N TRP A 32 5.04 -16.69 -11.89
CA TRP A 32 5.89 -15.50 -11.75
C TRP A 32 7.23 -15.79 -11.10
N ASP A 33 7.36 -16.91 -10.37
CA ASP A 33 8.63 -17.30 -9.73
C ASP A 33 9.71 -17.65 -10.76
N THR A 34 9.29 -18.19 -11.91
CA THR A 34 10.18 -18.54 -13.02
C THR A 34 10.15 -17.52 -14.15
N THR A 35 9.00 -16.89 -14.37
CA THR A 35 8.77 -15.93 -15.45
C THR A 35 8.12 -14.68 -14.87
N PRO A 36 8.92 -13.71 -14.37
CA PRO A 36 8.40 -12.49 -13.79
C PRO A 36 7.47 -11.76 -14.77
N GLU A 37 6.29 -11.37 -14.29
CA GLU A 37 5.32 -10.63 -15.07
C GLU A 37 5.29 -9.17 -14.60
N PRO A 38 5.59 -8.19 -15.46
CA PRO A 38 5.60 -6.78 -15.05
C PRO A 38 4.19 -6.29 -14.71
N GLU A 39 4.08 -5.37 -13.76
CA GLU A 39 2.84 -4.69 -13.41
C GLU A 39 2.37 -3.82 -14.58
N THR A 40 1.05 -3.59 -14.67
CA THR A 40 0.48 -2.70 -15.68
C THR A 40 -0.41 -1.64 -15.03
N ILE A 41 -0.45 -0.45 -15.63
CA ILE A 41 -1.22 0.69 -15.11
C ILE A 41 -2.74 0.48 -15.15
N GLY A 42 -3.21 -0.57 -15.85
CA GLY A 42 -4.64 -0.91 -15.95
C GLY A 42 -5.13 -1.84 -14.85
N LEU A 43 -4.26 -2.30 -13.95
CA LEU A 43 -4.65 -3.17 -12.84
C LEU A 43 -5.52 -2.40 -11.84
N SER A 44 -6.59 -3.06 -11.39
CA SER A 44 -7.55 -2.52 -10.42
C SER A 44 -7.74 -3.40 -9.19
N ALA A 45 -7.12 -4.59 -9.17
CA ALA A 45 -7.17 -5.56 -8.09
C ALA A 45 -5.88 -6.39 -8.05
N LEU A 46 -5.68 -7.11 -6.93
CA LEU A 46 -4.66 -8.14 -6.80
C LEU A 46 -5.21 -9.48 -7.30
N GLU A 47 -4.32 -10.32 -7.82
CA GLU A 47 -4.52 -11.75 -8.08
C GLU A 47 -4.65 -12.52 -6.76
N LEU A 48 -5.87 -12.99 -6.50
CA LEU A 48 -6.23 -13.77 -5.31
C LEU A 48 -5.80 -13.05 -4.02
N GLU A 49 -6.41 -11.89 -3.79
CA GLU A 49 -6.25 -11.14 -2.55
C GLU A 49 -6.64 -11.98 -1.33
N ILE A 50 -5.82 -11.96 -0.27
CA ILE A 50 -6.04 -12.75 0.96
C ILE A 50 -6.31 -11.90 2.20
N GLY A 51 -6.13 -10.59 2.09
CA GLY A 51 -6.51 -9.66 3.13
C GLY A 51 -5.75 -8.34 3.05
N ARG A 52 -6.20 -7.38 3.86
CA ARG A 52 -5.62 -6.05 3.94
C ARG A 52 -5.51 -5.57 5.36
N ARG A 53 -4.49 -4.76 5.64
CA ARG A 53 -4.30 -4.10 6.93
C ARG A 53 -4.43 -2.59 6.80
N THR A 54 -5.09 -1.94 7.74
CA THR A 54 -5.07 -0.48 7.86
C THR A 54 -3.64 0.01 8.07
N VAL A 55 -3.23 0.96 7.23
CA VAL A 55 -1.91 1.60 7.29
C VAL A 55 -1.70 2.25 8.66
N ASP A 56 -0.49 2.14 9.21
CA ASP A 56 -0.17 2.66 10.55
C ASP A 56 0.14 4.16 10.52
N ASP A 57 0.83 4.62 9.48
CA ASP A 57 1.26 6.00 9.34
C ASP A 57 1.22 6.45 7.88
N VAL A 58 0.57 7.60 7.66
CA VAL A 58 0.47 8.28 6.38
C VAL A 58 0.96 9.72 6.57
N GLY A 59 1.80 10.21 5.67
CA GLY A 59 2.31 11.58 5.77
C GLY A 59 2.92 12.09 4.48
N PHE A 60 3.47 13.31 4.54
CA PHE A 60 4.15 13.93 3.40
C PHE A 60 5.65 13.91 3.58
N CYS A 61 6.39 13.84 2.48
CA CYS A 61 7.85 13.88 2.52
C CYS A 61 8.44 14.61 1.30
N VAL A 62 9.70 15.00 1.40
CA VAL A 62 10.48 15.56 0.29
C VAL A 62 11.74 14.73 0.08
N ALA A 63 12.22 14.64 -1.16
CA ALA A 63 13.50 14.03 -1.44
C ALA A 63 14.61 14.78 -0.70
N ASP A 64 15.47 14.04 -0.02
CA ASP A 64 16.52 14.60 0.83
C ASP A 64 17.68 13.60 0.89
N PRO A 65 18.87 13.89 0.34
CA PRO A 65 20.03 13.00 0.39
C PRO A 65 20.47 12.61 1.81
N ALA A 66 20.13 13.42 2.82
CA ALA A 66 20.37 13.13 4.23
C ALA A 66 19.13 12.61 4.97
N GLY A 67 18.01 12.43 4.25
CA GLY A 67 16.74 12.00 4.82
C GLY A 67 16.78 10.60 5.44
N GLU A 68 15.97 10.36 6.46
CA GLU A 68 15.93 9.10 7.21
C GLU A 68 15.00 8.04 6.58
N ILE A 69 14.06 8.45 5.75
CA ILE A 69 13.19 7.53 5.01
C ILE A 69 13.99 6.99 3.83
N ILE A 70 14.19 5.68 3.77
CA ILE A 70 15.02 5.04 2.74
C ILE A 70 14.15 4.04 1.99
N VAL A 71 13.86 4.36 0.73
CA VAL A 71 13.11 3.50 -0.18
C VAL A 71 13.91 3.31 -1.47
N PRO A 72 13.58 2.33 -2.34
CA PRO A 72 14.32 2.11 -3.58
C PRO A 72 14.45 3.35 -4.48
N LYS A 73 13.49 4.29 -4.42
CA LYS A 73 13.51 5.56 -5.16
C LYS A 73 14.50 6.60 -4.62
N GLY A 74 15.08 6.39 -3.45
CA GLY A 74 16.03 7.30 -2.81
C GLY A 74 15.68 7.59 -1.36
N ARG A 75 16.28 8.68 -0.86
CA ARG A 75 16.13 9.12 0.52
C ARG A 75 15.16 10.29 0.62
N PHE A 76 14.32 10.28 1.65
CA PHE A 76 13.30 11.28 1.89
C PHE A 76 13.31 11.74 3.34
N ARG A 77 12.79 12.94 3.58
CA ARG A 77 12.55 13.49 4.91
C ARG A 77 11.09 13.87 5.05
N ARG A 78 10.48 13.47 6.17
CA ARG A 78 9.08 13.81 6.48
C ARG A 78 8.92 15.32 6.64
N VAL A 79 7.78 15.84 6.18
CA VAL A 79 7.38 17.25 6.33
C VAL A 79 5.89 17.34 6.70
N SER A 80 5.49 18.43 7.37
CA SER A 80 4.09 18.69 7.72
C SER A 80 3.32 19.37 6.59
N THR A 81 3.99 20.17 5.75
CA THR A 81 3.38 20.78 4.57
C THR A 81 3.07 19.71 3.52
N PRO A 82 1.85 19.69 2.95
CA PRO A 82 1.53 18.78 1.86
C PRO A 82 2.50 18.88 0.69
N THR A 83 2.87 17.73 0.14
CA THR A 83 3.70 17.62 -1.06
C THR A 83 3.06 16.59 -1.99
N ASN A 84 3.61 16.40 -3.18
CA ASN A 84 3.18 15.32 -4.06
C ASN A 84 3.79 13.95 -3.71
N ASN A 85 4.55 13.81 -2.61
CA ASN A 85 5.04 12.51 -2.13
C ASN A 85 4.30 12.09 -0.86
N LEU A 86 3.62 10.95 -0.95
CA LEU A 86 2.90 10.32 0.14
C LEU A 86 3.76 9.21 0.75
N LEU A 87 4.13 9.37 2.02
CA LEU A 87 4.74 8.32 2.84
C LEU A 87 3.64 7.42 3.38
N ILE A 88 3.84 6.11 3.26
CA ILE A 88 2.93 5.06 3.74
C ILE A 88 3.77 4.04 4.52
N ARG A 89 3.37 3.76 5.78
CA ARG A 89 4.00 2.73 6.62
C ARG A 89 2.97 1.79 7.20
N VAL A 90 3.26 0.51 7.16
CA VAL A 90 2.41 -0.53 7.73
C VAL A 90 3.26 -1.62 8.35
N SER A 91 2.84 -2.12 9.50
CA SER A 91 3.44 -3.21 10.25
C SER A 91 2.37 -4.24 10.56
N PHE A 92 2.55 -5.45 10.02
CA PHE A 92 1.62 -6.55 10.24
C PHE A 92 1.78 -7.15 11.64
N SER A 93 0.72 -7.78 12.14
CA SER A 93 0.72 -8.58 13.36
C SER A 93 1.04 -10.04 13.04
N PHE A 94 1.44 -10.81 14.06
CA PHE A 94 1.77 -12.24 13.91
C PHE A 94 0.60 -13.08 13.37
N ASP A 95 -0.64 -12.66 13.66
CA ASP A 95 -1.85 -13.42 13.32
C ASP A 95 -2.51 -12.98 12.00
N ASP A 96 -1.95 -12.00 11.30
CA ASP A 96 -2.61 -11.39 10.13
C ASP A 96 -2.75 -12.38 8.95
N ALA A 97 -1.66 -13.04 8.52
CA ALA A 97 -1.72 -14.03 7.45
C ALA A 97 -0.57 -15.05 7.50
N ILE A 98 -0.88 -16.30 7.13
CA ILE A 98 0.10 -17.36 6.86
C ILE A 98 -0.10 -17.80 5.40
N ALA A 99 0.79 -17.37 4.52
CA ALA A 99 0.64 -17.55 3.08
C ALA A 99 1.96 -17.37 2.34
N VAL A 100 1.97 -17.77 1.07
CA VAL A 100 3.04 -17.41 0.13
C VAL A 100 2.47 -16.38 -0.84
N ILE A 101 2.99 -15.16 -0.78
CA ILE A 101 2.53 -14.01 -1.57
C ILE A 101 3.55 -13.61 -2.63
N ARG A 102 3.08 -13.00 -3.71
CA ARG A 102 3.91 -12.50 -4.83
C ARG A 102 3.53 -11.10 -5.27
N GLU A 103 2.60 -10.47 -4.59
CA GLU A 103 2.26 -9.09 -4.84
C GLU A 103 1.64 -8.43 -3.61
N VAL A 104 1.77 -7.12 -3.60
CA VAL A 104 1.25 -6.24 -2.59
C VAL A 104 0.56 -5.06 -3.25
N GLY A 105 -0.42 -4.48 -2.58
CA GLY A 105 -1.15 -3.32 -3.08
C GLY A 105 -1.52 -2.33 -2.00
N VAL A 106 -1.56 -1.05 -2.37
CA VAL A 106 -2.16 0.01 -1.53
C VAL A 106 -3.52 0.35 -2.11
N PHE A 107 -4.56 0.26 -1.28
CA PHE A 107 -5.91 0.64 -1.63
C PHE A 107 -6.35 1.88 -0.87
N VAL A 108 -7.03 2.78 -1.56
CA VAL A 108 -7.58 4.03 -1.00
C VAL A 108 -9.12 3.97 -1.05
N GLY A 109 -9.77 4.49 -0.01
CA GLY A 109 -11.24 4.56 0.04
C GLY A 109 -11.93 3.20 0.17
N THR A 110 -11.25 2.21 0.75
CA THR A 110 -11.90 0.91 1.08
C THR A 110 -13.04 1.13 2.06
N VAL A 111 -14.19 0.52 1.78
CA VAL A 111 -15.35 0.51 2.67
C VAL A 111 -15.48 -0.88 3.27
N LEU A 112 -15.41 -0.95 4.60
CA LEU A 112 -15.57 -2.19 5.36
C LEU A 112 -17.05 -2.49 5.59
N LYS A 113 -17.39 -3.76 5.78
CA LYS A 113 -18.73 -4.17 6.20
C LYS A 113 -19.04 -3.64 7.61
N PRO A 114 -20.32 -3.41 7.94
CA PRO A 114 -20.70 -3.07 9.31
C PRO A 114 -20.39 -4.24 10.27
N ASP A 115 -20.39 -3.93 11.56
CA ASP A 115 -20.32 -4.91 12.67
C ASP A 115 -19.01 -5.72 12.78
N LEU A 116 -17.92 -5.24 12.20
CA LEU A 116 -16.60 -5.81 12.43
C LEU A 116 -16.12 -5.55 13.87
N PRO A 117 -15.38 -6.49 14.49
CA PRO A 117 -14.80 -6.33 15.82
C PRO A 117 -14.10 -4.96 16.03
N PRO A 118 -14.40 -4.26 17.14
CA PRO A 118 -13.72 -3.00 17.47
C PRO A 118 -12.20 -3.18 17.55
N GLY A 119 -11.46 -2.25 16.94
CA GLY A 119 -10.00 -2.28 16.93
C GLY A 119 -9.39 -3.30 15.96
N GLN A 120 -10.20 -4.03 15.19
CA GLN A 120 -9.69 -4.83 14.08
C GLN A 120 -8.96 -3.93 13.08
N ARG A 121 -7.75 -4.34 12.70
CA ARG A 121 -6.92 -3.63 11.71
C ARG A 121 -6.60 -4.48 10.49
N TYR A 122 -6.81 -5.78 10.56
CA TYR A 122 -6.59 -6.72 9.45
C TYR A 122 -7.93 -7.30 9.02
N PHE A 123 -8.22 -7.27 7.73
CA PHE A 123 -9.52 -7.56 7.14
C PHE A 123 -9.35 -8.60 6.04
N LEU A 124 -10.20 -9.62 6.06
CA LEU A 124 -10.30 -10.58 4.97
C LEU A 124 -11.08 -9.97 3.79
N PRO A 125 -10.96 -10.51 2.57
CA PRO A 125 -11.79 -10.07 1.45
C PRO A 125 -13.30 -10.12 1.76
N SER A 126 -13.72 -11.07 2.62
CA SER A 126 -15.10 -11.20 3.08
C SER A 126 -15.57 -10.04 3.97
N ASP A 127 -14.67 -9.25 4.54
CA ASP A 127 -14.96 -8.13 5.45
C ASP A 127 -15.12 -6.81 4.68
N ILE A 128 -14.83 -6.82 3.37
CA ILE A 128 -14.84 -5.64 2.51
C ILE A 128 -16.22 -5.51 1.84
N ALA A 129 -16.84 -4.33 1.98
CA ALA A 129 -18.08 -3.98 1.29
C ALA A 129 -17.81 -3.34 -0.08
N SER A 130 -16.76 -2.50 -0.16
CA SER A 130 -16.25 -1.95 -1.42
C SER A 130 -14.73 -1.89 -1.38
N PRO A 131 -14.02 -2.38 -2.43
CA PRO A 131 -12.56 -2.44 -2.43
C PRO A 131 -11.89 -1.07 -2.41
N GLY A 132 -12.60 -0.01 -2.84
CA GLY A 132 -11.99 1.29 -3.12
C GLY A 132 -11.19 1.26 -4.42
N THR A 133 -10.10 2.03 -4.48
CA THR A 133 -9.22 2.12 -5.64
C THR A 133 -7.83 1.58 -5.33
N LEU A 134 -7.31 0.71 -6.18
CA LEU A 134 -5.90 0.29 -6.14
C LEU A 134 -5.03 1.47 -6.57
N LEU A 135 -4.33 2.08 -5.60
CA LEU A 135 -3.47 3.25 -5.80
C LEU A 135 -2.09 2.85 -6.34
N ALA A 136 -1.52 1.78 -5.79
CA ALA A 136 -0.21 1.27 -6.16
C ALA A 136 -0.19 -0.24 -6.01
N ILE A 137 0.58 -0.90 -6.86
CA ILE A 137 0.81 -2.34 -6.84
C ILE A 137 2.28 -2.60 -7.09
N GLU A 138 2.81 -3.62 -6.42
CA GLU A 138 4.15 -4.14 -6.65
C GLU A 138 4.07 -5.67 -6.65
N ARG A 139 4.60 -6.29 -7.71
CA ARG A 139 4.83 -7.72 -7.79
C ARG A 139 6.23 -8.00 -7.27
N THR A 140 6.30 -8.90 -6.30
CA THR A 140 7.53 -9.26 -5.61
C THR A 140 7.95 -10.66 -6.02
N THR A 141 9.20 -11.02 -5.71
CA THR A 141 9.52 -12.45 -5.59
C THR A 141 8.69 -13.07 -4.47
N GLN A 142 8.58 -14.40 -4.49
CA GLN A 142 7.86 -15.14 -3.47
C GLN A 142 8.29 -14.74 -2.04
N MET A 143 7.32 -14.31 -1.24
CA MET A 143 7.48 -13.97 0.17
C MET A 143 6.63 -14.89 1.04
N HIS A 144 7.23 -15.43 2.09
CA HIS A 144 6.54 -16.28 3.06
C HIS A 144 6.06 -15.45 4.25
N LEU A 145 4.75 -15.37 4.42
CA LEU A 145 4.09 -14.83 5.60
C LEU A 145 3.86 -15.95 6.61
N GLY A 146 4.10 -15.68 7.89
CA GLY A 146 3.93 -16.65 8.96
C GLY A 146 4.00 -16.03 10.34
N GLY A 147 3.49 -16.75 11.35
CA GLY A 147 3.34 -16.23 12.71
C GLY A 147 4.62 -16.04 13.52
N ALA A 148 5.80 -16.24 12.93
CA ALA A 148 7.08 -16.00 13.59
C ALA A 148 7.60 -14.57 13.41
N LEU A 149 7.12 -13.84 12.40
CA LEU A 149 7.64 -12.53 12.01
C LEU A 149 6.52 -11.50 11.88
N ARG A 150 6.87 -10.24 12.08
CA ARG A 150 6.01 -9.08 11.82
C ARG A 150 6.61 -8.25 10.69
N PRO A 151 6.22 -8.52 9.43
CA PRO A 151 6.76 -7.75 8.33
C PRO A 151 6.25 -6.31 8.40
N SER A 152 7.15 -5.37 8.15
CA SER A 152 6.85 -3.96 8.04
C SER A 152 7.26 -3.45 6.67
N PHE A 153 6.47 -2.56 6.11
CA PHE A 153 6.75 -1.93 4.83
C PHE A 153 6.71 -0.42 4.95
N GLU A 154 7.60 0.23 4.22
CA GLU A 154 7.70 1.67 4.09
C GLU A 154 7.78 2.02 2.60
N PHE A 155 6.86 2.87 2.13
CA PHE A 155 6.80 3.29 0.74
C PHE A 155 6.67 4.80 0.62
N VAL A 156 7.21 5.34 -0.46
CA VAL A 156 6.93 6.70 -0.92
C VAL A 156 6.27 6.65 -2.29
N GLN A 157 5.00 7.02 -2.33
CA GLN A 157 4.23 7.16 -3.56
C GLN A 157 4.24 8.61 -4.01
N THR A 158 4.88 8.86 -5.16
CA THR A 158 4.81 10.16 -5.83
C THR A 158 3.53 10.21 -6.67
N ILE A 159 2.67 11.16 -6.36
CA ILE A 159 1.47 11.53 -7.12
C ILE A 159 1.86 12.55 -8.18
#